data_AF-A0A923VGQ9-F1
#
_entry.id   AF-A0A923VGQ9-F1
#
_cell.length_a   1.000
_cell.length_b   1.000
_cell.length_c   1.000
_cell.angle_alpha   90.00
_cell.angle_beta   90.00
_cell.angle_gamma   90.00
#
_symmetry.space_group_name_H-M   'P 1'
#
loop_
_entity.id
_entity.type
_entity.pdbx_description
1 polymer ?
#
loop_
_entity_poly.entity_id
_entity_poly.type
_entity_poly.pdbx_seq_one_letter_code
_entity_poly.pdbx_strand_id
1 'polypeptide(L)'
;MHVSNKMVFHLSDSFYYAMKSVDAVALELNPDIWQGKMVRLDQTKQNYAEYVKAPSGDLLTESSFKIDKYDDELKAALSTEPTVVNSLLYRTYKAKEDFEEDTFLDLYIFQTGKKLGKRSAGVEDFNETEKIVLQAYADMATEKKKRNVDTDGESMRDITKKIQDAYRRGDLDMMDSLDIMTERSDAFREKFLYQRNEVQANSIDTIIKKSSLFVGVGAAHLPGTRGIIELLRKKGYKLRPIKMTDRDTEKKEETDKLKVPVFFAQRQADDGFYNVEMPGPLFNMTEDNQQLDRRQYSDMSNGSYYLVTRVKTHAAFLGQNDAQVMKKIDSMLYENIPGKILKKVLIEKNGYKGYDITNRTRRGDLQRYN
;
A
#
# COMPACT_ATOMS: atom_id res chain seq x y z
N MET A 1 -3.17 10.45 -7.13
CA MET A 1 -2.92 9.02 -7.45
C MET A 1 -3.27 8.21 -6.21
N HIS A 2 -3.49 6.89 -6.28
CA HIS A 2 -4.15 6.06 -5.24
C HIS A 2 -5.68 6.02 -5.24
N VAL A 3 -6.26 5.73 -6.41
CA VAL A 3 -7.72 5.59 -6.57
C VAL A 3 -8.03 4.14 -6.90
N SER A 4 -8.91 3.51 -6.12
CA SER A 4 -9.42 2.14 -6.33
C SER A 4 -10.74 2.12 -7.13
N ASN A 5 -11.34 3.28 -7.42
CA ASN A 5 -12.60 3.36 -8.16
C ASN A 5 -12.50 2.74 -9.57
N LYS A 6 -13.44 1.86 -9.93
CA LYS A 6 -13.46 1.15 -11.23
C LYS A 6 -13.31 2.04 -12.46
N MET A 7 -13.78 3.28 -12.38
CA MET A 7 -13.68 4.28 -13.44
C MET A 7 -12.24 4.53 -13.90
N VAL A 8 -11.27 4.53 -12.98
CA VAL A 8 -9.88 4.86 -13.33
C VAL A 8 -9.14 3.68 -13.97
N PHE A 9 -9.76 2.50 -14.00
CA PHE A 9 -9.25 1.27 -14.60
C PHE A 9 -9.76 1.04 -16.03
N HIS A 10 -10.44 2.04 -16.62
CA HIS A 10 -10.82 2.06 -18.03
C HIS A 10 -9.61 2.32 -18.92
N LEU A 11 -8.65 1.37 -18.91
CA LEU A 11 -7.41 1.45 -19.65
C LEU A 11 -7.63 0.94 -21.08
N SER A 12 -7.16 1.72 -22.06
CA SER A 12 -7.30 1.41 -23.48
C SER A 12 -6.21 0.45 -23.98
N ASP A 13 -6.34 0.02 -25.22
CA ASP A 13 -5.33 -0.77 -25.93
C ASP A 13 -3.93 -0.12 -25.92
N SER A 14 -3.89 1.21 -26.01
CA SER A 14 -2.70 2.04 -26.06
C SER A 14 -1.90 1.97 -24.77
N PHE A 15 -2.58 1.82 -23.62
CA PHE A 15 -1.93 1.57 -22.34
C PHE A 15 -1.15 0.24 -22.38
N TYR A 16 -1.82 -0.86 -22.76
CA TYR A 16 -1.18 -2.18 -22.81
C TYR A 16 -0.09 -2.26 -23.88
N TYR A 17 -0.29 -1.60 -25.02
CA TYR A 17 0.72 -1.49 -26.07
C TYR A 17 1.97 -0.78 -25.56
N ALA A 18 1.82 0.40 -24.93
CA ALA A 18 2.93 1.16 -24.37
C ALA A 18 3.65 0.34 -23.28
N MET A 19 2.91 -0.31 -22.40
CA MET A 19 3.45 -1.14 -21.33
C MET A 19 4.31 -2.30 -21.85
N LYS A 20 3.86 -2.97 -22.93
CA LYS A 20 4.63 -4.04 -23.59
C LYS A 20 5.89 -3.51 -24.28
N SER A 21 5.84 -2.28 -24.78
CA SER A 21 6.88 -1.66 -25.63
C SER A 21 8.00 -0.95 -24.87
N VAL A 22 7.96 -0.91 -23.53
CA VAL A 22 8.99 -0.27 -22.70
C VAL A 22 9.87 -1.29 -21.98
N ASP A 23 11.05 -0.85 -21.53
CA ASP A 23 11.97 -1.65 -20.72
C ASP A 23 11.73 -1.50 -19.22
N ALA A 24 11.20 -0.34 -18.81
CA ALA A 24 10.98 0.02 -17.42
C ALA A 24 9.64 0.72 -17.20
N VAL A 25 9.08 0.52 -16.01
CA VAL A 25 7.85 1.13 -15.51
C VAL A 25 8.19 1.87 -14.24
N ALA A 26 7.95 3.18 -14.21
CA ALA A 26 8.11 4.02 -13.04
C ALA A 26 6.77 4.54 -12.54
N LEU A 27 6.63 4.64 -11.23
CA LEU A 27 5.57 5.39 -10.55
C LEU A 27 6.18 6.57 -9.80
N GLU A 28 5.37 7.40 -9.13
CA GLU A 28 5.88 8.44 -8.23
C GLU A 28 6.91 7.86 -7.25
N LEU A 29 6.54 6.77 -6.57
CA LEU A 29 7.43 6.03 -5.69
C LEU A 29 7.48 4.56 -6.13
N ASN A 30 8.62 3.89 -5.94
CA ASN A 30 8.79 2.49 -6.34
C ASN A 30 8.17 1.50 -5.33
N PRO A 31 7.09 0.76 -5.69
CA PRO A 31 6.43 -0.17 -4.77
C PRO A 31 7.30 -1.33 -4.27
N ASP A 32 8.35 -1.72 -5.00
CA ASP A 32 9.26 -2.81 -4.58
C ASP A 32 9.98 -2.51 -3.26
N ILE A 33 10.14 -1.23 -2.90
CA ILE A 33 10.87 -0.82 -1.69
C ILE A 33 9.99 -0.19 -0.61
N TRP A 34 8.70 0.03 -0.89
CA TRP A 34 7.80 0.75 0.02
C TRP A 34 7.74 0.13 1.40
N GLN A 35 7.46 -1.17 1.47
CA GLN A 35 7.25 -1.84 2.75
C GLN A 35 8.47 -1.73 3.66
N GLY A 36 9.68 -1.97 3.14
CA GLY A 36 10.91 -1.82 3.92
C GLY A 36 11.21 -0.38 4.34
N LYS A 37 10.89 0.60 3.49
CA LYS A 37 11.04 2.02 3.83
C LYS A 37 10.03 2.46 4.90
N MET A 38 8.78 2.01 4.81
CA MET A 38 7.73 2.28 5.79
C MET A 38 8.09 1.71 7.16
N VAL A 39 8.55 0.47 7.23
CA VAL A 39 8.98 -0.18 8.48
C VAL A 39 10.15 0.57 9.12
N ARG A 40 11.13 0.97 8.31
CA ARG A 40 12.27 1.78 8.81
C ARG A 40 11.82 3.14 9.32
N LEU A 41 10.86 3.78 8.65
CA LEU A 41 10.29 5.05 9.08
C LEU A 41 9.52 4.90 10.40
N ASP A 42 8.69 3.85 10.54
CA ASP A 42 8.01 3.51 11.79
C ASP A 42 9.00 3.33 12.94
N GLN A 43 10.02 2.49 12.76
CA GLN A 43 11.08 2.29 13.76
C GLN A 43 11.77 3.61 14.15
N THR A 44 12.04 4.48 13.17
CA THR A 44 12.66 5.79 13.43
C THR A 44 11.75 6.68 14.27
N LYS A 45 10.44 6.69 13.98
CA LYS A 45 9.44 7.41 14.77
C LYS A 45 9.36 6.88 16.20
N GLN A 46 9.36 5.55 16.38
CA GLN A 46 9.35 4.94 17.71
C GLN A 46 10.60 5.31 18.51
N ASN A 47 11.79 5.14 17.92
CA ASN A 47 13.05 5.50 18.58
C ASN A 47 13.07 6.98 18.98
N TYR A 48 12.55 7.87 18.14
CA TYR A 48 12.43 9.29 18.47
C TYR A 48 11.42 9.53 19.59
N ALA A 49 10.26 8.89 19.54
CA ALA A 49 9.24 8.98 20.58
C ALA A 49 9.77 8.51 21.94
N GLU A 50 10.51 7.40 21.98
CA GLU A 50 11.18 6.89 23.18
C GLU A 50 12.25 7.87 23.68
N TYR A 51 13.05 8.44 22.79
CA TYR A 51 14.09 9.41 23.14
C TYR A 51 13.53 10.69 23.78
N VAL A 52 12.41 11.21 23.28
CA VAL A 52 11.79 12.44 23.82
C VAL A 52 10.87 12.18 25.00
N LYS A 53 10.47 10.93 25.25
CA LYS A 53 9.65 10.56 26.39
C LYS A 53 10.47 10.78 27.67
N ALA A 54 9.94 11.58 28.60
CA ALA A 54 10.52 11.69 29.92
C ALA A 54 10.63 10.29 30.55
N PRO A 55 11.68 9.98 31.34
CA PRO A 55 11.81 8.69 31.99
C PRO A 55 10.55 8.40 32.82
N SER A 56 9.66 7.57 32.28
CA SER A 56 8.58 7.01 33.08
C SER A 56 9.21 5.92 33.93
N GLY A 57 9.07 6.00 35.25
CA GLY A 57 9.53 4.93 36.11
C GLY A 57 8.86 3.62 35.69
N ASP A 58 9.64 2.70 35.12
CA ASP A 58 9.23 1.33 34.85
C ASP A 58 9.05 0.64 36.21
N LEU A 59 7.89 0.88 36.82
CA LEU A 59 7.50 0.26 38.06
C LEU A 59 6.82 -1.06 37.69
N LEU A 60 7.48 -2.16 38.03
CA LEU A 60 6.83 -3.47 38.04
C LEU A 60 5.63 -3.40 38.99
N THR A 61 4.43 -3.59 38.43
CA THR A 61 3.17 -3.66 39.16
C THR A 61 2.77 -5.11 39.37
N GLU A 62 1.79 -5.38 40.23
CA GLU A 62 1.17 -6.71 40.33
C GLU A 62 0.66 -7.20 38.95
N SER A 63 0.16 -6.30 38.11
CA SER A 63 -0.26 -6.63 36.75
C SER A 63 0.89 -7.05 35.82
N SER A 64 2.13 -6.66 36.12
CA SER A 64 3.31 -7.07 35.33
C SER A 64 3.60 -8.57 35.44
N PHE A 65 3.09 -9.23 36.48
CA PHE A 65 3.23 -10.67 36.71
C PHE A 65 1.95 -11.45 36.43
N LYS A 66 0.89 -10.77 35.97
CA LYS A 66 -0.39 -11.40 35.68
C LYS A 66 -0.25 -12.29 34.45
N ILE A 67 -0.70 -13.53 34.57
CA ILE A 67 -0.80 -14.46 33.44
C ILE A 67 -2.21 -14.35 32.89
N ASP A 68 -2.32 -13.72 31.71
CA ASP A 68 -3.59 -13.61 31.02
C ASP A 68 -3.92 -14.87 30.21
N LYS A 69 -5.21 -15.06 29.91
CA LYS A 69 -5.66 -16.11 29.00
C LYS A 69 -5.36 -15.69 27.57
N TYR A 70 -4.93 -16.63 26.75
CA TYR A 70 -4.58 -16.40 25.34
C TYR A 70 -5.79 -16.48 24.39
N ASP A 71 -7.00 -16.71 24.91
CA ASP A 71 -8.22 -16.84 24.13
C ASP A 71 -8.43 -15.66 23.18
N ASP A 72 -8.35 -14.44 23.69
CA ASP A 72 -8.66 -13.24 22.92
C ASP A 72 -7.52 -12.87 21.96
N GLU A 73 -6.26 -13.10 22.36
CA GLU A 73 -5.11 -12.99 21.44
C GLU A 73 -5.21 -13.98 20.28
N LEU A 74 -5.63 -15.22 20.55
CA LEU A 74 -5.79 -16.25 19.53
C LEU A 74 -6.93 -15.90 18.56
N LYS A 75 -8.07 -15.42 19.07
CA LYS A 75 -9.17 -14.91 18.22
C LYS A 75 -8.70 -13.75 17.36
N ALA A 76 -7.98 -12.78 17.94
CA ALA A 76 -7.43 -11.65 17.20
C ALA A 76 -6.41 -12.11 16.14
N ALA A 77 -5.55 -13.07 16.47
CA ALA A 77 -4.57 -13.62 15.53
C ALA A 77 -5.23 -14.30 14.32
N LEU A 78 -6.35 -15.00 14.52
CA LEU A 78 -7.09 -15.70 13.46
C LEU A 78 -7.94 -14.77 12.59
N SER A 79 -8.53 -13.72 13.19
CA SER A 79 -9.57 -12.91 12.54
C SER A 79 -9.09 -11.55 12.02
N THR A 80 -7.94 -11.04 12.47
CA THR A 80 -7.47 -9.71 12.10
C THR A 80 -6.43 -9.73 10.98
N GLU A 81 -6.63 -8.84 10.02
CA GLU A 81 -5.65 -8.52 8.98
C GLU A 81 -4.86 -7.26 9.36
N PRO A 82 -3.54 -7.18 9.09
CA PRO A 82 -2.77 -5.97 9.34
C PRO A 82 -3.29 -4.80 8.51
N THR A 83 -3.38 -3.61 9.11
CA THR A 83 -3.90 -2.43 8.41
C THR A 83 -2.93 -1.96 7.31
N VAL A 84 -1.63 -2.21 7.48
CA VAL A 84 -0.63 -1.96 6.43
C VAL A 84 -0.90 -2.76 5.16
N VAL A 85 -1.48 -3.97 5.27
CA VAL A 85 -1.78 -4.79 4.09
C VAL A 85 -2.83 -4.08 3.24
N ASN A 86 -3.87 -3.51 3.87
CA ASN A 86 -4.85 -2.70 3.14
C ASN A 86 -4.19 -1.48 2.49
N SER A 87 -3.33 -0.73 3.20
CA SER A 87 -2.70 0.47 2.62
C SER A 87 -1.75 0.16 1.46
N LEU A 88 -1.09 -1.00 1.51
CA LEU A 88 -0.15 -1.47 0.49
C LEU A 88 -0.84 -2.11 -0.71
N LEU A 89 -1.84 -2.97 -0.52
CA LEU A 89 -2.37 -3.82 -1.58
C LEU A 89 -3.70 -3.35 -2.17
N TYR A 90 -4.62 -2.85 -1.34
CA TYR A 90 -6.02 -2.70 -1.75
C TYR A 90 -6.50 -1.24 -1.74
N ARG A 91 -6.20 -0.53 -0.64
CA ARG A 91 -6.75 0.79 -0.29
C ARG A 91 -8.27 0.81 -0.35
N THR A 92 -8.88 -0.30 0.03
CA THR A 92 -10.33 -0.47 -0.04
C THR A 92 -11.01 0.28 1.10
N TYR A 93 -12.13 0.92 0.79
CA TYR A 93 -13.05 1.47 1.78
C TYR A 93 -14.31 0.61 1.88
N LYS A 94 -14.57 0.03 3.07
CA LYS A 94 -15.65 -0.96 3.27
C LYS A 94 -17.02 -0.52 2.74
N ALA A 95 -17.38 0.76 2.86
CA ALA A 95 -18.70 1.22 2.40
C ALA A 95 -18.81 1.39 0.86
N LYS A 96 -17.69 1.30 0.14
CA LYS A 96 -17.61 1.46 -1.32
C LYS A 96 -16.93 0.29 -2.03
N GLU A 97 -16.66 -0.78 -1.29
CA GLU A 97 -15.89 -1.95 -1.74
C GLU A 97 -16.44 -2.55 -3.05
N ASP A 98 -17.77 -2.63 -3.22
CA ASP A 98 -18.40 -3.14 -4.45
C ASP A 98 -18.19 -2.24 -5.69
N PHE A 99 -17.78 -0.99 -5.49
CA PHE A 99 -17.51 0.00 -6.53
C PHE A 99 -16.01 0.27 -6.74
N GLU A 100 -15.17 -0.54 -6.10
CA GLU A 100 -13.72 -0.48 -6.17
C GLU A 100 -13.18 -1.73 -6.87
N GLU A 101 -12.02 -1.62 -7.50
CA GLU A 101 -11.23 -2.76 -7.95
C GLU A 101 -10.50 -3.39 -6.76
N ASP A 102 -9.96 -4.58 -6.96
CA ASP A 102 -9.20 -5.30 -5.93
C ASP A 102 -7.89 -4.60 -5.55
N THR A 103 -7.47 -3.57 -6.29
CA THR A 103 -6.32 -2.73 -5.98
C THR A 103 -6.54 -1.28 -6.41
N PHE A 104 -5.54 -0.42 -6.24
CA PHE A 104 -5.53 0.96 -6.73
C PHE A 104 -4.67 1.08 -8.00
N LEU A 105 -5.01 2.07 -8.84
CA LEU A 105 -4.46 2.20 -10.20
C LEU A 105 -2.92 2.12 -10.25
N ASP A 106 -2.25 2.81 -9.34
CA ASP A 106 -0.80 2.86 -9.29
C ASP A 106 -0.22 1.45 -9.11
N LEU A 107 -0.74 0.68 -8.15
CA LEU A 107 -0.29 -0.69 -7.93
C LEU A 107 -0.63 -1.58 -9.12
N TYR A 108 -1.78 -1.39 -9.76
CA TYR A 108 -2.12 -2.12 -10.98
C TYR A 108 -1.12 -1.86 -12.12
N ILE A 109 -0.70 -0.62 -12.32
CA ILE A 109 0.34 -0.25 -13.31
C ILE A 109 1.66 -0.97 -12.98
N PHE A 110 2.06 -0.96 -11.70
CA PHE A 110 3.25 -1.68 -11.24
C PHE A 110 3.12 -3.19 -11.48
N GLN A 111 2.02 -3.82 -11.05
CA GLN A 111 1.76 -5.25 -11.22
C GLN A 111 1.77 -5.64 -12.69
N THR A 112 1.14 -4.86 -13.56
CA THR A 112 1.18 -5.05 -15.01
C THR A 112 2.63 -5.05 -15.52
N GLY A 113 3.43 -4.06 -15.10
CA GLY A 113 4.86 -4.02 -15.42
C GLY A 113 5.61 -5.26 -14.96
N LYS A 114 5.43 -5.69 -13.71
CA LYS A 114 6.09 -6.88 -13.15
C LYS A 114 5.68 -8.17 -13.87
N LYS A 115 4.39 -8.34 -14.16
CA LYS A 115 3.84 -9.48 -14.92
C LYS A 115 4.42 -9.56 -16.34
N LEU A 116 4.74 -8.42 -16.94
CA LEU A 116 5.38 -8.32 -18.26
C LEU A 116 6.92 -8.30 -18.19
N GLY A 117 7.50 -8.60 -17.02
CA GLY A 117 8.96 -8.69 -16.84
C GLY A 117 9.70 -7.35 -16.92
N LYS A 118 9.00 -6.23 -16.71
CA LYS A 118 9.59 -4.89 -16.80
C LYS A 118 10.33 -4.52 -15.53
N ARG A 119 11.39 -3.72 -15.67
CA ARG A 119 12.10 -3.15 -14.50
C ARG A 119 11.20 -2.10 -13.84
N SER A 120 11.13 -2.13 -12.51
CA SER A 120 10.43 -1.13 -11.72
C SER A 120 11.35 0.03 -11.34
N ALA A 121 10.78 1.22 -11.24
CA ALA A 121 11.47 2.41 -10.77
C ALA A 121 10.51 3.38 -10.06
N GLY A 122 11.08 4.42 -9.45
CA GLY A 122 10.36 5.57 -8.93
C GLY A 122 10.90 6.84 -9.60
N VAL A 123 10.03 7.81 -9.90
CA VAL A 123 10.47 9.15 -10.33
C VAL A 123 10.75 10.08 -9.15
N GLU A 124 10.49 9.63 -7.93
CA GLU A 124 10.88 10.26 -6.68
C GLU A 124 11.58 9.26 -5.74
N ASP A 125 12.37 9.76 -4.79
CA ASP A 125 12.88 8.96 -3.68
C ASP A 125 11.91 9.02 -2.49
N PHE A 126 11.67 7.86 -1.87
CA PHE A 126 10.72 7.75 -0.75
C PHE A 126 11.02 8.70 0.40
N ASN A 127 12.28 8.77 0.86
CA ASN A 127 12.62 9.55 2.04
C ASN A 127 12.57 11.05 1.73
N GLU A 128 13.04 11.46 0.55
CA GLU A 128 12.99 12.85 0.12
C GLU A 128 11.54 13.32 -0.10
N THR A 129 10.67 12.49 -0.71
CA THR A 129 9.25 12.82 -0.84
C THR A 129 8.59 12.97 0.53
N GLU A 130 8.80 12.03 1.47
CA GLU A 130 8.26 12.14 2.83
C GLU A 130 8.71 13.44 3.52
N LYS A 131 9.98 13.80 3.37
CA LYS A 131 10.53 15.06 3.90
C LYS A 131 9.87 16.29 3.27
N ILE A 132 9.73 16.34 1.95
CA ILE A 132 9.08 17.44 1.23
C ILE A 132 7.62 17.58 1.68
N VAL A 133 6.91 16.46 1.80
CA VAL A 133 5.51 16.43 2.26
C VAL A 133 5.39 16.96 3.69
N LEU A 134 6.23 16.49 4.62
CA LEU A 134 6.24 16.99 6.00
C LEU A 134 6.52 18.50 6.06
N GLN A 135 7.47 18.98 5.25
CA GLN A 135 7.77 20.41 5.14
C GLN A 135 6.60 21.21 4.55
N ALA A 136 5.88 20.67 3.55
CA ALA A 136 4.71 21.32 2.98
C ALA A 136 3.62 21.54 4.03
N TYR A 137 3.34 20.52 4.86
CA TYR A 137 2.38 20.62 5.96
C TYR A 137 2.83 21.60 7.05
N ALA A 138 4.11 21.60 7.41
CA ALA A 138 4.66 22.53 8.40
C ALA A 138 4.56 24.00 7.93
N ASP A 139 4.91 24.26 6.67
CA ASP A 139 4.80 25.60 6.09
C ASP A 139 3.34 26.05 6.02
N MET A 140 2.43 25.18 5.57
CA MET A 140 0.98 25.46 5.54
C MET A 140 0.41 25.80 6.93
N ALA A 141 0.94 25.17 7.98
CA ALA A 141 0.52 25.42 9.36
C ALA A 141 0.97 26.80 9.87
N THR A 142 2.10 27.30 9.37
CA THR A 142 2.67 28.61 9.76
C THR A 142 2.31 29.76 8.81
N GLU A 143 1.72 29.46 7.66
CA GLU A 143 1.31 30.45 6.67
C GLU A 143 0.17 31.34 7.18
N LYS A 144 0.48 32.64 7.32
CA LYS A 144 -0.46 33.64 7.86
C LYS A 144 -1.52 34.10 6.85
N LYS A 145 -1.22 34.05 5.56
CA LYS A 145 -2.11 34.54 4.49
C LYS A 145 -2.53 33.36 3.61
N LYS A 146 -3.70 32.79 3.92
CA LYS A 146 -4.32 31.76 3.08
C LYS A 146 -5.27 32.40 2.08
N ARG A 147 -5.34 31.86 0.87
CA ARG A 147 -6.30 32.31 -0.15
C ARG A 147 -7.72 32.00 0.32
N ASN A 148 -8.64 32.91 0.00
CA ASN A 148 -10.06 32.63 0.13
C ASN A 148 -10.47 31.76 -1.05
N VAL A 149 -11.08 30.60 -0.77
CA VAL A 149 -11.73 29.80 -1.80
C VAL A 149 -13.01 30.54 -2.16
N ASP A 150 -13.01 31.18 -3.31
CA ASP A 150 -14.25 31.64 -3.92
C ASP A 150 -14.82 30.47 -4.70
N THR A 151 -15.98 29.98 -4.28
CA THR A 151 -16.67 28.85 -4.92
C THR A 151 -17.72 29.28 -5.94
N ASP A 152 -17.90 30.59 -6.13
CA ASP A 152 -18.97 31.17 -6.94
C ASP A 152 -20.37 30.61 -6.57
N GLY A 153 -20.57 30.36 -5.27
CA GLY A 153 -21.80 29.78 -4.72
C GLY A 153 -21.95 28.27 -4.89
N GLU A 154 -21.00 27.58 -5.52
CA GLU A 154 -21.04 26.12 -5.67
C GLU A 154 -20.66 25.38 -4.39
N SER A 155 -21.28 24.24 -4.16
CA SER A 155 -20.87 23.38 -3.06
C SER A 155 -19.52 22.71 -3.37
N MET A 156 -18.72 22.42 -2.35
CA MET A 156 -17.49 21.62 -2.52
C MET A 156 -17.77 20.25 -3.16
N ARG A 157 -18.99 19.72 -3.00
CA ARG A 157 -19.42 18.48 -3.65
C ARG A 157 -19.54 18.62 -5.16
N ASP A 158 -20.08 19.75 -5.63
CA ASP A 158 -20.23 20.03 -7.07
C ASP A 158 -18.86 20.28 -7.71
N ILE A 159 -17.98 21.03 -7.03
CA ILE A 159 -16.58 21.21 -7.44
C ILE A 159 -15.86 19.85 -7.54
N THR A 160 -16.02 18.98 -6.55
CA THR A 160 -15.45 17.63 -6.57
C THR A 160 -15.96 16.82 -7.76
N LYS A 161 -17.25 16.93 -8.10
CA LYS A 161 -17.84 16.27 -9.27
C LYS A 161 -17.24 16.81 -10.57
N LYS A 162 -17.05 18.12 -10.68
CA LYS A 162 -16.38 18.75 -11.84
C LYS A 162 -14.93 18.29 -11.99
N ILE A 163 -14.18 18.14 -10.89
CA ILE A 163 -12.81 17.58 -10.92
C ILE A 163 -12.83 16.14 -11.46
N GLN A 164 -13.77 15.31 -11.00
CA GLN A 164 -13.92 13.94 -11.51
C GLN A 164 -14.30 13.91 -13.01
N ASP A 165 -15.20 14.79 -13.45
CA ASP A 165 -15.60 14.88 -14.86
C ASP A 165 -14.48 15.42 -15.75
N ALA A 166 -13.66 16.36 -15.25
CA ALA A 166 -12.46 16.81 -15.93
C ALA A 166 -11.43 15.68 -16.07
N TYR A 167 -11.20 14.91 -14.98
CA TYR A 167 -10.33 13.73 -15.00
C TYR A 167 -10.80 12.70 -16.03
N ARG A 168 -12.10 12.36 -16.06
CA ARG A 168 -12.68 11.40 -17.03
C ARG A 168 -12.46 11.82 -18.48
N ARG A 169 -12.52 13.12 -18.76
CA ARG A 169 -12.36 13.68 -20.11
C ARG A 169 -10.89 13.94 -20.48
N GLY A 170 -9.96 13.75 -19.54
CA GLY A 170 -8.55 14.12 -19.72
C GLY A 170 -8.35 15.63 -19.87
N ASP A 171 -9.23 16.44 -19.30
CA ASP A 171 -9.23 17.90 -19.39
C ASP A 171 -8.30 18.50 -18.32
N LEU A 172 -7.01 18.51 -18.63
CA LEU A 172 -5.97 18.93 -17.68
C LEU A 172 -6.06 20.42 -17.32
N ASP A 173 -6.51 21.28 -18.23
CA ASP A 173 -6.63 22.72 -17.97
C ASP A 173 -7.76 23.01 -16.98
N MET A 174 -8.89 22.33 -17.12
CA MET A 174 -9.99 22.40 -16.15
C MET A 174 -9.57 21.83 -14.79
N MET A 175 -8.82 20.72 -14.78
CA MET A 175 -8.29 20.15 -13.53
C MET A 175 -7.37 21.14 -12.81
N ASP A 176 -6.42 21.76 -13.51
CA ASP A 176 -5.49 22.75 -12.95
C ASP A 176 -6.25 23.95 -12.37
N SER A 177 -7.23 24.46 -13.11
CA SER A 177 -8.05 25.61 -12.68
C SER A 177 -8.82 25.31 -11.39
N LEU A 178 -9.43 24.12 -11.29
CA LEU A 178 -10.18 23.70 -10.09
C LEU A 178 -9.24 23.40 -8.91
N ASP A 179 -8.06 22.84 -9.15
CA ASP A 179 -7.06 22.60 -8.11
C ASP A 179 -6.55 23.92 -7.52
N ILE A 180 -6.15 24.86 -8.37
CA ILE A 180 -5.69 26.21 -7.96
C ILE A 180 -6.78 26.97 -7.19
N MET A 181 -8.05 26.80 -7.56
CA MET A 181 -9.19 27.42 -6.91
C MET A 181 -9.43 26.86 -5.51
N THR A 182 -9.23 25.55 -5.32
CA THR A 182 -9.51 24.87 -4.04
C THR A 182 -8.34 24.86 -3.07
N GLU A 183 -7.10 24.95 -3.55
CA GLU A 183 -5.91 25.01 -2.70
C GLU A 183 -5.71 26.41 -2.10
N ARG A 184 -5.68 26.49 -0.77
CA ARG A 184 -5.64 27.74 0.00
C ARG A 184 -4.23 28.20 0.34
N SER A 185 -3.27 27.28 0.33
CA SER A 185 -1.91 27.48 0.80
C SER A 185 -0.95 27.48 -0.38
N ASP A 186 -0.36 28.64 -0.66
CA ASP A 186 0.65 28.74 -1.72
C ASP A 186 1.94 28.02 -1.30
N ALA A 187 2.27 28.08 0.00
CA ALA A 187 3.41 27.36 0.56
C ALA A 187 3.25 25.84 0.48
N PHE A 188 2.04 25.31 0.72
CA PHE A 188 1.74 23.89 0.52
C PHE A 188 1.90 23.51 -0.94
N ARG A 189 1.26 24.25 -1.87
CA ARG A 189 1.30 23.96 -3.31
C ARG A 189 2.72 23.98 -3.86
N GLU A 190 3.55 24.91 -3.40
CA GLU A 190 4.95 25.02 -3.80
C GLU A 190 5.71 23.71 -3.56
N LYS A 191 5.62 23.17 -2.33
CA LYS A 191 6.38 21.96 -1.95
C LYS A 191 5.67 20.67 -2.37
N PHE A 192 4.37 20.58 -2.10
CA PHE A 192 3.58 19.36 -2.32
C PHE A 192 3.34 19.05 -3.80
N LEU A 193 3.39 20.06 -4.67
CA LEU A 193 3.18 19.89 -6.10
C LEU A 193 4.40 20.33 -6.92
N TYR A 194 4.79 21.60 -6.87
CA TYR A 194 5.75 22.12 -7.85
C TYR A 194 7.18 21.63 -7.68
N GLN A 195 7.72 21.59 -6.45
CA GLN A 195 9.04 21.01 -6.21
C GLN A 195 9.09 19.52 -6.57
N ARG A 196 8.00 18.79 -6.30
CA ARG A 196 7.85 17.40 -6.71
C ARG A 196 7.81 17.25 -8.23
N ASN A 197 7.11 18.12 -8.96
CA ASN A 197 7.14 18.12 -10.43
C ASN A 197 8.56 18.26 -10.99
N GLU A 198 9.38 19.12 -10.40
CA GLU A 198 10.78 19.31 -10.79
C GLU A 198 11.61 18.05 -10.56
N VAL A 199 11.46 17.41 -9.39
CA VAL A 199 12.10 16.11 -9.07
C VAL A 199 11.66 15.06 -10.08
N GLN A 200 10.35 14.89 -10.30
CA GLN A 200 9.79 13.91 -11.22
C GLN A 200 10.30 14.13 -12.64
N ALA A 201 10.26 15.36 -13.17
CA ALA A 201 10.73 15.67 -14.52
C ALA A 201 12.23 15.43 -14.70
N ASN A 202 13.05 15.69 -13.67
CA ASN A 202 14.49 15.40 -13.67
C ASN A 202 14.78 13.90 -13.66
N SER A 203 14.03 13.13 -12.86
CA SER A 203 14.14 11.67 -12.82
C SER A 203 13.72 11.04 -14.14
N ILE A 204 12.61 11.50 -14.73
CA ILE A 204 12.15 11.06 -16.06
C ILE A 204 13.24 11.30 -17.12
N ASP A 205 13.80 12.51 -17.19
CA ASP A 205 14.89 12.86 -18.10
C ASP A 205 16.13 11.97 -17.91
N THR A 206 16.45 11.63 -16.67
CA THR A 206 17.61 10.77 -16.35
C THR A 206 17.39 9.32 -16.77
N ILE A 207 16.19 8.77 -16.55
CA ILE A 207 15.88 7.37 -16.83
C ILE A 207 15.68 7.15 -18.33
N ILE A 208 14.95 8.04 -19.02
CA ILE A 208 14.62 7.89 -20.45
C ILE A 208 15.85 7.92 -21.36
N LYS A 209 16.93 8.61 -20.93
CA LYS A 209 18.22 8.60 -21.62
C LYS A 209 18.91 7.23 -21.65
N LYS A 210 18.52 6.31 -20.77
CA LYS A 210 19.13 4.98 -20.62
C LYS A 210 18.25 3.85 -21.15
N SER A 211 16.93 4.00 -21.11
CA SER A 211 16.00 2.96 -21.55
C SER A 211 14.61 3.53 -21.81
N SER A 212 13.82 2.81 -22.61
CA SER A 212 12.42 3.16 -22.82
C SER A 212 11.62 3.04 -21.53
N LEU A 213 10.73 4.01 -21.26
CA LEU A 213 10.13 4.22 -19.95
C LEU A 213 8.63 4.49 -20.07
N PHE A 214 7.83 3.74 -19.30
CA PHE A 214 6.45 4.10 -18.98
C PHE A 214 6.42 4.74 -17.59
N VAL A 215 5.71 5.87 -17.43
CA VAL A 215 5.62 6.57 -16.14
C VAL A 215 4.16 6.80 -15.77
N GLY A 216 3.76 6.37 -14.57
CA GLY A 216 2.49 6.73 -13.94
C GLY A 216 2.70 7.78 -12.86
N VAL A 217 2.09 8.95 -13.02
CA VAL A 217 2.06 10.04 -12.02
C VAL A 217 0.64 10.58 -11.85
N GLY A 218 0.37 11.22 -10.72
CA GLY A 218 -0.90 11.89 -10.47
C GLY A 218 -1.20 12.96 -11.51
N ALA A 219 -2.45 13.02 -11.99
CA ALA A 219 -2.85 13.97 -13.03
C ALA A 219 -2.56 15.44 -12.67
N ALA A 220 -2.61 15.80 -11.37
CA ALA A 220 -2.26 17.13 -10.88
C ALA A 220 -0.80 17.55 -11.19
N HIS A 221 0.11 16.59 -11.40
CA HIS A 221 1.51 16.87 -11.72
C HIS A 221 1.72 17.27 -13.20
N LEU A 222 0.72 17.07 -14.07
CA LEU A 222 0.86 17.23 -15.52
C LEU A 222 0.69 18.67 -16.04
N PRO A 223 -0.38 19.43 -15.66
CA PRO A 223 -0.67 20.74 -16.23
C PRO A 223 0.15 21.89 -15.67
N GLY A 224 0.02 23.06 -16.31
CA GLY A 224 0.61 24.32 -15.86
C GLY A 224 2.07 24.51 -16.29
N THR A 225 2.58 25.73 -16.10
CA THR A 225 3.94 26.13 -16.53
C THR A 225 5.07 25.44 -15.78
N ARG A 226 4.76 24.89 -14.60
CA ARG A 226 5.61 24.02 -13.75
C ARG A 226 5.10 22.58 -13.71
N GLY A 227 4.18 22.20 -14.58
CA GLY A 227 3.76 20.82 -14.80
C GLY A 227 4.83 20.02 -15.54
N ILE A 228 4.82 18.70 -15.36
CA ILE A 228 5.79 17.79 -15.96
C ILE A 228 5.81 17.92 -17.49
N ILE A 229 4.66 18.14 -18.13
CA ILE A 229 4.58 18.29 -19.59
C ILE A 229 5.44 19.47 -20.05
N GLU A 230 5.28 20.63 -19.42
CA GLU A 230 6.05 21.84 -19.76
C GLU A 230 7.51 21.73 -19.36
N LEU A 231 7.80 21.11 -18.21
CA LEU A 231 9.18 20.86 -17.77
C LEU A 231 9.93 19.94 -18.75
N LEU A 232 9.29 18.91 -19.29
CA LEU A 232 9.87 18.04 -20.31
C LEU A 232 10.03 18.78 -21.66
N ARG A 233 9.06 19.59 -22.08
CA ARG A 233 9.20 20.45 -23.28
C ARG A 233 10.41 21.39 -23.17
N LYS A 234 10.58 22.03 -22.01
CA LYS A 234 11.74 22.91 -21.71
C LYS A 234 13.09 22.17 -21.76
N LYS A 235 13.09 20.88 -21.46
CA LYS A 235 14.26 19.99 -21.61
C LYS A 235 14.53 19.54 -23.05
N GLY A 236 13.68 19.93 -24.01
CA GLY A 236 13.85 19.63 -25.43
C GLY A 236 13.07 18.40 -25.95
N TYR A 237 12.22 17.79 -25.11
CA TYR A 237 11.40 16.66 -25.55
C TYR A 237 10.22 17.10 -26.40
N LYS A 238 9.88 16.28 -27.41
CA LYS A 238 8.64 16.42 -28.17
C LYS A 238 7.57 15.52 -27.56
N LEU A 239 6.49 16.12 -27.07
CA LEU A 239 5.38 15.41 -26.45
C LEU A 239 4.18 15.40 -27.39
N ARG A 240 3.57 14.23 -27.56
CA ARG A 240 2.34 14.03 -28.33
C ARG A 240 1.28 13.41 -27.42
N PRO A 241 0.10 14.02 -27.27
CA PRO A 241 -0.98 13.42 -26.51
C PRO A 241 -1.48 12.15 -27.20
N ILE A 242 -1.71 11.10 -26.41
CA ILE A 242 -2.36 9.87 -26.88
C ILE A 242 -3.81 9.93 -26.43
N LYS A 243 -4.73 9.86 -27.40
CA LYS A 243 -6.16 9.79 -27.10
C LYS A 243 -6.49 8.35 -26.70
N MET A 244 -6.95 8.16 -25.47
CA MET A 244 -7.46 6.87 -25.04
C MET A 244 -8.83 6.65 -25.70
N THR A 245 -8.94 5.62 -26.52
CA THR A 245 -10.21 5.13 -27.09
C THR A 245 -10.83 4.09 -26.16
N ASP A 246 -11.77 3.28 -26.68
CA ASP A 246 -12.53 2.29 -25.93
C ASP A 246 -11.69 1.35 -25.06
N ARG A 247 -12.33 0.83 -24.02
CA ARG A 247 -11.75 -0.10 -23.03
C ARG A 247 -11.32 -1.40 -23.71
N ASP A 248 -10.09 -1.83 -23.45
CA ASP A 248 -9.58 -3.12 -23.91
C ASP A 248 -9.71 -4.16 -22.79
N THR A 249 -10.90 -4.76 -22.70
CA THR A 249 -11.23 -5.74 -21.64
C THR A 249 -10.47 -7.06 -21.85
N GLU A 250 -10.25 -7.47 -23.09
CA GLU A 250 -9.55 -8.72 -23.41
C GLU A 250 -8.10 -8.68 -22.94
N LYS A 251 -7.35 -7.62 -23.27
CA LYS A 251 -5.96 -7.48 -22.80
C LYS A 251 -5.85 -7.32 -21.29
N LYS A 252 -6.85 -6.68 -20.65
CA LYS A 252 -6.94 -6.63 -19.19
C LYS A 252 -7.00 -8.04 -18.63
N GLU A 253 -7.96 -8.85 -19.09
CA GLU A 253 -8.15 -10.22 -18.60
C GLU A 253 -6.94 -11.13 -18.87
N GLU A 254 -6.30 -11.00 -20.04
CA GLU A 254 -5.06 -11.72 -20.35
C GLU A 254 -3.94 -11.37 -19.37
N THR A 255 -3.76 -10.07 -19.11
CA THR A 255 -2.76 -9.58 -18.15
C THR A 255 -3.09 -10.01 -16.72
N ASP A 256 -4.36 -10.00 -16.33
CA ASP A 256 -4.81 -10.37 -14.99
C ASP A 256 -4.54 -11.84 -14.67
N LYS A 257 -4.56 -12.72 -15.68
CA LYS A 257 -4.21 -14.14 -15.57
C LYS A 257 -2.71 -14.40 -15.35
N LEU A 258 -1.83 -13.47 -15.76
CA LEU A 258 -0.39 -13.62 -15.56
C LEU A 258 -0.03 -13.53 -14.07
N LYS A 259 0.96 -14.33 -13.67
CA LYS A 259 1.52 -14.32 -12.30
C LYS A 259 3.02 -14.09 -12.37
N VAL A 260 3.52 -13.29 -11.44
CA VAL A 260 4.95 -13.07 -11.27
C VAL A 260 5.51 -14.25 -10.47
N PRO A 261 6.58 -14.91 -10.93
CA PRO A 261 7.19 -16.01 -10.18
C PRO A 261 7.57 -15.60 -8.76
N VAL A 262 7.23 -16.44 -7.79
CA VAL A 262 7.49 -16.22 -6.36
C VAL A 262 8.54 -17.20 -5.89
N PHE A 263 9.63 -16.69 -5.31
CA PHE A 263 10.73 -17.50 -4.78
C PHE A 263 10.72 -17.47 -3.26
N PHE A 264 10.47 -18.61 -2.63
CA PHE A 264 10.51 -18.75 -1.18
C PHE A 264 11.94 -18.96 -0.69
N ALA A 265 12.27 -18.34 0.42
CA ALA A 265 13.53 -18.56 1.13
C ALA A 265 13.26 -18.72 2.63
N GLN A 266 14.12 -19.46 3.32
CA GLN A 266 14.10 -19.52 4.77
C GLN A 266 14.39 -18.14 5.36
N ARG A 267 13.52 -17.70 6.26
CA ARG A 267 13.63 -16.45 7.02
C ARG A 267 13.61 -16.79 8.51
N GLN A 268 14.57 -16.26 9.25
CA GLN A 268 14.64 -16.41 10.69
C GLN A 268 13.98 -15.21 11.36
N ALA A 269 13.26 -15.45 12.46
CA ALA A 269 12.73 -14.39 13.31
C ALA A 269 13.85 -13.58 13.97
N ASP A 270 13.59 -12.31 14.30
CA ASP A 270 14.59 -11.40 14.90
C ASP A 270 15.18 -11.92 16.22
N ASP A 271 14.41 -12.69 16.97
CA ASP A 271 14.81 -13.32 18.23
C ASP A 271 15.36 -14.75 18.07
N GLY A 272 15.48 -15.23 16.83
CA GLY A 272 15.98 -16.57 16.51
C GLY A 272 15.02 -17.71 16.85
N PHE A 273 13.81 -17.44 17.35
CA PHE A 273 12.91 -18.46 17.91
C PHE A 273 12.34 -19.42 16.85
N TYR A 274 12.09 -18.93 15.63
CA TYR A 274 11.53 -19.75 14.55
C TYR A 274 12.14 -19.41 13.18
N ASN A 275 12.01 -20.36 12.26
CA ASN A 275 12.29 -20.18 10.84
C ASN A 275 11.01 -20.45 10.04
N VAL A 276 10.80 -19.68 8.97
CA VAL A 276 9.66 -19.82 8.07
C VAL A 276 10.08 -19.58 6.62
N GLU A 277 9.50 -20.32 5.69
CA GLU A 277 9.67 -20.04 4.27
C GLU A 277 8.77 -18.87 3.86
N MET A 278 9.38 -17.78 3.40
CA MET A 278 8.66 -16.62 2.89
C MET A 278 9.35 -16.00 1.68
N PRO A 279 8.59 -15.37 0.77
CA PRO A 279 9.17 -14.77 -0.43
C PRO A 279 9.87 -13.43 -0.19
N GLY A 280 9.68 -12.84 0.98
CA GLY A 280 10.32 -11.59 1.37
C GLY A 280 10.77 -11.57 2.82
N PRO A 281 11.26 -10.42 3.30
CA PRO A 281 11.64 -10.21 4.70
C PRO A 281 10.45 -10.30 5.65
N LEU A 282 10.71 -10.64 6.91
CA LEU A 282 9.72 -10.63 7.99
C LEU A 282 9.61 -9.22 8.57
N PHE A 283 8.70 -8.40 8.05
CA PHE A 283 8.54 -7.04 8.56
C PHE A 283 7.65 -7.00 9.80
N ASN A 284 8.10 -6.26 10.82
CA ASN A 284 7.30 -5.89 11.98
C ASN A 284 6.85 -4.43 11.82
N MET A 285 5.56 -4.15 11.99
CA MET A 285 5.05 -2.77 12.04
C MET A 285 4.33 -2.55 13.36
N THR A 286 4.85 -1.61 14.14
CA THR A 286 4.41 -1.35 15.51
C THR A 286 3.01 -0.75 15.57
N GLU A 287 2.62 -0.02 14.51
CA GLU A 287 1.28 0.55 14.35
C GLU A 287 0.20 -0.52 14.08
N ASP A 288 0.57 -1.74 13.66
CA ASP A 288 -0.38 -2.82 13.34
C ASP A 288 -0.70 -3.67 14.58
N ASN A 289 -1.63 -3.15 15.41
CA ASN A 289 -2.20 -3.83 16.56
C ASN A 289 -1.15 -4.26 17.61
N GLN A 290 -0.78 -3.32 18.48
CA GLN A 290 0.27 -3.44 19.51
C GLN A 290 0.16 -4.66 20.44
N GLN A 291 -0.97 -5.37 20.45
CA GLN A 291 -1.20 -6.55 21.29
C GLN A 291 -0.70 -7.86 20.64
N LEU A 292 -0.43 -7.87 19.34
CA LEU A 292 -0.03 -9.10 18.64
C LEU A 292 1.43 -9.06 18.20
N ASP A 293 2.16 -10.13 18.50
CA ASP A 293 3.54 -10.29 18.07
C ASP A 293 3.58 -10.81 16.62
N ARG A 294 3.59 -9.88 15.66
CA ARG A 294 3.21 -10.15 14.27
C ARG A 294 4.27 -9.69 13.27
N ARG A 295 4.58 -10.57 12.31
CA ARG A 295 5.43 -10.26 11.15
C ARG A 295 4.65 -10.49 9.86
N GLN A 296 4.84 -9.63 8.89
CA GLN A 296 4.15 -9.73 7.60
C GLN A 296 5.07 -9.38 6.43
N TYR A 297 4.67 -9.84 5.25
CA TYR A 297 5.25 -9.45 3.98
C TYR A 297 4.14 -9.31 2.94
N SER A 298 4.11 -8.18 2.24
CA SER A 298 3.16 -7.95 1.14
C SER A 298 3.86 -8.16 -0.19
N ASP A 299 3.47 -9.20 -0.92
CA ASP A 299 3.83 -9.38 -2.33
C ASP A 299 2.99 -8.43 -3.19
N MET A 300 3.53 -7.23 -3.35
CA MET A 300 2.97 -6.16 -4.18
C MET A 300 2.80 -6.59 -5.65
N SER A 301 3.59 -7.55 -6.14
CA SER A 301 3.60 -7.97 -7.54
C SER A 301 2.42 -8.87 -7.90
N ASN A 302 2.00 -9.73 -6.96
CA ASN A 302 0.86 -10.63 -7.16
C ASN A 302 -0.39 -10.23 -6.36
N GLY A 303 -0.31 -9.21 -5.51
CA GLY A 303 -1.43 -8.79 -4.67
C GLY A 303 -1.73 -9.78 -3.55
N SER A 304 -0.71 -10.42 -3.00
CA SER A 304 -0.83 -11.41 -1.92
C SER A 304 -0.04 -10.96 -0.70
N TYR A 305 -0.36 -11.46 0.48
CA TYR A 305 0.42 -11.20 1.69
C TYR A 305 0.67 -12.49 2.47
N TYR A 306 1.70 -12.44 3.31
CA TYR A 306 2.15 -13.52 4.16
C TYR A 306 2.23 -13.00 5.58
N LEU A 307 1.77 -13.80 6.54
CA LEU A 307 1.59 -13.37 7.92
C LEU A 307 2.06 -14.46 8.87
N VAL A 308 2.86 -14.10 9.87
CA VAL A 308 3.15 -14.91 11.05
C VAL A 308 2.70 -14.13 12.27
N THR A 309 1.81 -14.71 13.08
CA THR A 309 1.44 -14.16 14.39
C THR A 309 1.85 -15.14 15.45
N ARG A 310 2.61 -14.69 16.45
CA ARG A 310 2.94 -15.47 17.64
C ARG A 310 1.97 -15.11 18.75
N VAL A 311 1.38 -16.13 19.36
CA VAL A 311 0.47 -16.00 20.51
C VAL A 311 1.07 -16.77 21.66
N LYS A 312 1.26 -16.11 22.81
CA LYS A 312 1.82 -16.75 23.99
C LYS A 312 0.70 -17.43 24.76
N THR A 313 0.67 -18.75 24.74
CA THR A 313 -0.42 -19.51 25.39
C THR A 313 -0.32 -19.57 26.90
N HIS A 314 0.89 -19.35 27.46
CA HIS A 314 1.18 -19.58 28.88
C HIS A 314 0.71 -20.97 29.39
N ALA A 315 0.59 -21.95 28.49
CA ALA A 315 -0.08 -23.22 28.75
C ALA A 315 0.49 -23.96 29.96
N ALA A 316 1.82 -23.97 30.12
CA ALA A 316 2.50 -24.59 31.25
C ALA A 316 2.07 -23.99 32.60
N PHE A 317 1.93 -22.66 32.69
CA PHE A 317 1.47 -21.98 33.91
C PHE A 317 -0.02 -22.17 34.17
N LEU A 318 -0.79 -22.37 33.09
CA LEU A 318 -2.23 -22.65 33.16
C LEU A 318 -2.55 -24.13 33.39
N GLY A 319 -1.54 -24.99 33.55
CA GLY A 319 -1.72 -26.44 33.72
C GLY A 319 -2.31 -27.13 32.49
N GLN A 320 -2.10 -26.56 31.30
CA GLN A 320 -2.61 -27.08 30.03
C GLN A 320 -1.53 -27.86 29.27
N ASN A 321 -1.89 -29.02 28.75
CA ASN A 321 -1.07 -29.78 27.82
C ASN A 321 -1.39 -29.43 26.35
N ASP A 322 -0.55 -29.90 25.43
CA ASP A 322 -0.67 -29.61 23.99
C ASP A 322 -2.03 -30.04 23.41
N ALA A 323 -2.61 -31.15 23.87
CA ALA A 323 -3.91 -31.62 23.39
C ALA A 323 -5.05 -30.68 23.83
N GLN A 324 -4.97 -30.13 25.04
CA GLN A 324 -5.94 -29.13 25.53
C GLN A 324 -5.82 -27.82 24.76
N VAL A 325 -4.59 -27.36 24.48
CA VAL A 325 -4.35 -26.17 23.65
C VAL A 325 -4.87 -26.39 22.22
N MET A 326 -4.59 -27.55 21.62
CA MET A 326 -5.10 -27.89 20.28
C MET A 326 -6.62 -27.93 20.24
N LYS A 327 -7.29 -28.53 21.24
CA LYS A 327 -8.75 -28.53 21.34
C LYS A 327 -9.32 -27.11 21.49
N LYS A 328 -8.61 -26.25 22.22
CA LYS A 328 -8.98 -24.83 22.37
C LYS A 328 -8.90 -24.10 21.03
N ILE A 329 -7.80 -24.26 20.30
CA ILE A 329 -7.63 -23.71 18.95
C ILE A 329 -8.77 -24.20 18.06
N ASP A 330 -9.01 -25.52 18.02
CA ASP A 330 -10.05 -26.16 17.21
C ASP A 330 -11.43 -25.52 17.40
N SER A 331 -11.80 -25.27 18.66
CA SER A 331 -13.08 -24.70 19.05
C SER A 331 -13.29 -23.25 18.56
N MET A 332 -12.21 -22.53 18.29
CA MET A 332 -12.26 -21.13 17.85
C MET A 332 -12.23 -20.97 16.32
N LEU A 333 -11.79 -21.99 15.58
CA LEU A 333 -11.55 -21.87 14.13
C LEU A 333 -12.82 -21.48 13.36
N TYR A 334 -13.97 -22.07 13.68
CA TYR A 334 -15.21 -21.85 12.95
C TYR A 334 -15.70 -20.39 13.05
N GLU A 335 -15.60 -19.78 14.23
CA GLU A 335 -16.08 -18.43 14.48
C GLU A 335 -15.08 -17.35 14.06
N ASN A 336 -13.78 -17.67 14.04
CA ASN A 336 -12.72 -16.67 13.91
C ASN A 336 -11.96 -16.71 12.58
N ILE A 337 -12.15 -17.74 11.75
CA ILE A 337 -11.63 -17.74 10.38
C ILE A 337 -12.60 -16.99 9.45
N PRO A 338 -12.15 -15.95 8.72
CA PRO A 338 -13.02 -15.18 7.85
C PRO A 338 -13.70 -16.01 6.76
N GLY A 339 -15.00 -15.81 6.56
CA GLY A 339 -15.75 -16.42 5.46
C GLY A 339 -15.97 -17.93 5.62
N LYS A 340 -15.85 -18.68 4.53
CA LYS A 340 -16.17 -20.12 4.50
C LYS A 340 -14.89 -20.95 4.53
N ILE A 341 -14.74 -21.80 5.54
CA ILE A 341 -13.70 -22.84 5.56
C ILE A 341 -14.00 -23.85 4.45
N LEU A 342 -13.05 -24.02 3.53
CA LEU A 342 -13.13 -24.94 2.40
C LEU A 342 -12.47 -26.29 2.74
N LYS A 343 -11.36 -26.24 3.49
CA LYS A 343 -10.57 -27.40 3.87
C LYS A 343 -9.93 -27.17 5.23
N LYS A 344 -9.89 -28.20 6.06
CA LYS A 344 -9.21 -28.23 7.37
C LYS A 344 -8.61 -29.62 7.55
N VAL A 345 -7.28 -29.70 7.69
CA VAL A 345 -6.55 -30.97 7.83
C VAL A 345 -5.58 -30.86 9.00
N LEU A 346 -5.51 -31.91 9.81
CA LEU A 346 -4.49 -32.03 10.85
C LEU A 346 -3.12 -32.24 10.21
N ILE A 347 -2.13 -31.48 10.68
CA ILE A 347 -0.75 -31.58 10.22
C ILE A 347 0.20 -31.73 11.40
N GLU A 348 1.39 -32.25 11.12
CA GLU A 348 2.52 -32.24 12.05
C GLU A 348 3.75 -31.69 11.32
N LYS A 349 4.36 -30.64 11.87
CA LYS A 349 5.55 -29.98 11.31
C LYS A 349 6.59 -29.81 12.41
N ASN A 350 7.79 -30.32 12.20
CA ASN A 350 8.90 -30.25 13.17
C ASN A 350 8.52 -30.75 14.58
N GLY A 351 7.66 -31.77 14.66
CA GLY A 351 7.15 -32.32 15.92
C GLY A 351 5.99 -31.55 16.56
N TYR A 352 5.53 -30.46 15.95
CA TYR A 352 4.37 -29.69 16.42
C TYR A 352 3.12 -30.04 15.62
N LYS A 353 2.03 -30.36 16.33
CA LYS A 353 0.72 -30.60 15.72
C LYS A 353 0.01 -29.29 15.45
N GLY A 354 -0.70 -29.21 14.32
CA GLY A 354 -1.39 -28.00 13.88
C GLY A 354 -2.50 -28.31 12.88
N TYR A 355 -2.99 -27.26 12.21
CA TYR A 355 -4.04 -27.36 11.20
C TYR A 355 -3.62 -26.63 9.92
N ASP A 356 -3.73 -27.30 8.78
CA ASP A 356 -3.72 -26.65 7.46
C ASP A 356 -5.16 -26.33 7.07
N ILE A 357 -5.46 -25.03 7.00
CA ILE A 357 -6.82 -24.55 6.75
C ILE A 357 -6.82 -23.67 5.53
N THR A 358 -7.74 -23.94 4.61
CA THR A 358 -8.03 -23.06 3.47
C THR A 358 -9.45 -22.54 3.60
N ASN A 359 -9.63 -21.23 3.45
CA ASN A 359 -10.93 -20.58 3.49
C ASN A 359 -11.09 -19.61 2.32
N ARG A 360 -12.34 -19.22 2.06
CA ARG A 360 -12.70 -18.17 1.12
C ARG A 360 -13.46 -17.07 1.82
N THR A 361 -12.95 -15.84 1.75
CA THR A 361 -13.61 -14.66 2.33
C THR A 361 -14.92 -14.38 1.59
N ARG A 362 -15.76 -13.48 2.13
CA ARG A 362 -16.99 -13.06 1.43
C ARG A 362 -16.70 -12.36 0.09
N ARG A 363 -15.54 -11.69 -0.03
CA ARG A 363 -15.08 -11.05 -1.26
C ARG A 363 -14.57 -12.04 -2.30
N GLY A 364 -14.29 -13.28 -1.90
CA GLY A 364 -13.78 -14.33 -2.78
C GLY A 364 -12.29 -14.61 -2.63
N ASP A 365 -11.58 -13.86 -1.78
CA ASP A 365 -10.15 -14.08 -1.53
C ASP A 365 -9.93 -15.45 -0.92
N LEU A 366 -8.89 -16.13 -1.40
CA LEU A 366 -8.44 -17.40 -0.85
C LEU A 366 -7.35 -17.14 0.18
N GLN A 367 -7.53 -17.68 1.38
CA GLN A 367 -6.57 -17.60 2.46
C GLN A 367 -6.15 -19.01 2.88
N ARG A 368 -4.91 -19.15 3.37
CA ARG A 368 -4.36 -20.39 3.90
C ARG A 368 -3.64 -20.16 5.22
N TYR A 369 -4.07 -20.87 6.25
CA TYR A 369 -3.48 -20.90 7.59
C TYR A 369 -2.73 -22.23 7.77
N ASN A 370 -1.60 -22.20 8.49
CA ASN A 370 -0.78 -23.38 8.80
C ASN A 370 -0.50 -23.48 10.30
#